data_AF-A0A7V2EDB2-F1
#
_entry.id   AF-A0A7V2EDB2-F1
#
_cell.length_a   1.000
_cell.length_b   1.000
_cell.length_c   1.000
_cell.angle_alpha   90.00
_cell.angle_beta   90.00
_cell.angle_gamma   90.00
#
_symmetry.space_group_name_H-M   'P 1'
#
loop_
_entity.id
_entity.type
_entity.pdbx_description
1 polymer ?
#
loop_
_entity_poly.entity_id
_entity_poly.type
_entity_poly.pdbx_seq_one_letter_code
_entity_poly.pdbx_strand_id
1 'polypeptide(L)'
;MINPNYLDSIKKVFEKKEQKIQSDAFYSPSLKDSKNGTTYLSLIRFIPYLPDPSKSSFTRREYFINDPVTGKLYVLDAPDMLGEKNLLYFIAILLKNKKDAYYEELSKKFYSKFRYFSPVQVIKDENKPDTVGKILWFSYKTTIYSKIENQLNGENGLTDAHNPFDIVDGKRFALIIKKRGEYPYYDESRFLNDRDGIIINGVSYKETSSEVEEFLLKNTPSFDLIAPRRWGENEIRLILNYTKLTIGKDALYHEIIEKFLKATSPSECSYYKTLETIYNQLEYTSKPAVPEITQSFKQTNTLNVEDDTTIETNEIEDIDEDDLDKLLN
;
A
#
# COMPACT_ATOMS: atom_id res chain seq x y z
N MET A 1 -15.63 -22.01 14.74
CA MET A 1 -14.26 -22.27 15.23
C MET A 1 -13.33 -22.31 14.02
N ILE A 2 -12.25 -21.53 14.02
CA ILE A 2 -11.31 -21.44 12.88
C ILE A 2 -10.35 -22.64 12.91
N ASN A 3 -10.12 -23.25 11.74
CA ASN A 3 -9.29 -24.46 11.59
C ASN A 3 -7.82 -24.17 11.99
N PRO A 4 -7.23 -24.92 12.95
CA PRO A 4 -5.82 -24.72 13.38
C PRO A 4 -4.79 -24.80 12.24
N ASN A 5 -5.06 -25.59 11.19
CA ASN A 5 -4.18 -25.72 10.03
C ASN A 5 -4.12 -24.45 9.16
N TYR A 6 -5.09 -23.55 9.31
CA TYR A 6 -5.11 -22.26 8.63
C TYR A 6 -4.10 -21.28 9.25
N LEU A 7 -3.95 -21.29 10.57
CA LEU A 7 -3.01 -20.41 11.28
C LEU A 7 -1.56 -20.78 10.99
N ASP A 8 -1.26 -22.08 10.91
CA ASP A 8 0.10 -22.56 10.62
C ASP A 8 0.51 -22.38 9.15
N SER A 9 -0.45 -22.47 8.22
CA SER A 9 -0.17 -22.24 6.79
C SER A 9 0.08 -20.76 6.50
N ILE A 10 -0.65 -19.84 7.16
CA ILE A 10 -0.40 -18.40 7.08
C ILE A 10 0.97 -18.03 7.63
N LYS A 11 1.31 -18.48 8.85
CA LYS A 11 2.61 -18.15 9.48
C LYS A 11 3.80 -18.50 8.58
N LYS A 12 3.83 -19.72 8.03
CA LYS A 12 4.93 -20.20 7.17
C LYS A 12 5.06 -19.45 5.85
N VAL A 13 3.96 -18.99 5.26
CA VAL A 13 3.99 -18.28 3.96
C VAL A 13 4.52 -16.86 4.12
N PHE A 14 4.14 -16.17 5.20
CA PHE A 14 4.51 -14.77 5.40
C PHE A 14 5.91 -14.59 6.03
N GLU A 15 6.38 -15.51 6.88
CA GLU A 15 7.77 -15.49 7.38
C GLU A 15 8.81 -15.61 6.25
N LYS A 16 8.48 -16.32 5.17
CA LYS A 16 9.41 -16.58 4.05
C LYS A 16 9.57 -15.38 3.10
N LYS A 17 8.68 -14.38 3.13
CA LYS A 17 8.69 -13.20 2.23
C LYS A 17 9.47 -12.00 2.80
N GLU A 18 9.67 -11.91 4.12
CA GLU A 18 10.26 -10.72 4.77
C GLU A 18 11.79 -10.70 4.85
N GLN A 19 12.48 -11.80 4.57
CA GLN A 19 13.91 -11.91 4.89
C GLN A 19 14.81 -11.85 3.64
N LYS A 20 15.46 -10.68 3.46
CA LYS A 20 16.84 -10.49 2.97
C LYS A 20 17.12 -10.00 1.53
N ILE A 21 16.15 -9.92 0.62
CA ILE A 21 16.40 -9.38 -0.75
C ILE A 21 15.94 -7.92 -0.92
N GLN A 22 15.19 -7.39 0.05
CA GLN A 22 14.49 -6.10 -0.06
C GLN A 22 15.28 -4.88 0.46
N SER A 23 16.44 -5.03 1.09
CA SER A 23 17.16 -3.88 1.69
C SER A 23 17.92 -3.02 0.67
N ASP A 24 18.57 -3.64 -0.32
CA ASP A 24 19.63 -2.96 -1.07
C ASP A 24 19.11 -2.14 -2.26
N ALA A 25 17.85 -2.35 -2.65
CA ALA A 25 17.20 -1.62 -3.74
C ALA A 25 16.35 -0.44 -3.26
N PHE A 26 16.13 -0.30 -1.95
CA PHE A 26 15.21 0.67 -1.38
C PHE A 26 15.91 1.67 -0.48
N TYR A 27 15.61 2.95 -0.68
CA TYR A 27 15.96 4.01 0.24
C TYR A 27 14.80 4.24 1.21
N SER A 28 14.96 3.77 2.45
CA SER A 28 13.93 3.84 3.50
C SER A 28 14.45 4.62 4.72
N PRO A 29 14.56 5.96 4.64
CA PRO A 29 14.97 6.78 5.76
C PRO A 29 13.92 6.80 6.87
N SER A 30 14.35 6.73 8.13
CA SER A 30 13.46 6.67 9.30
C SER A 30 14.04 7.46 10.46
N LEU A 31 13.17 8.04 11.30
CA LEU A 31 13.59 8.70 12.54
C LEU A 31 14.38 7.79 13.48
N LYS A 32 14.11 6.48 13.43
CA LYS A 32 14.86 5.48 14.22
C LYS A 32 16.33 5.40 13.83
N ASP A 33 16.65 5.78 12.59
CA ASP A 33 18.01 5.77 12.06
C ASP A 33 18.73 7.11 12.28
N SER A 34 18.06 8.12 12.86
CA SER A 34 18.64 9.44 13.10
C SER A 34 19.72 9.37 14.18
N LYS A 35 20.95 9.78 13.82
CA LYS A 35 22.05 9.95 14.79
C LYS A 35 21.75 10.95 15.90
N ASN A 36 20.92 11.97 15.61
CA ASN A 36 20.56 13.02 16.55
C ASN A 36 19.22 12.75 17.27
N GLY A 37 18.58 11.60 16.99
CA GLY A 37 17.34 11.13 17.63
C GLY A 37 16.06 11.94 17.35
N THR A 38 16.18 13.17 16.84
CA THR A 38 15.06 14.12 16.70
C THR A 38 14.73 14.45 15.25
N THR A 39 15.73 14.43 14.37
CA THR A 39 15.58 14.81 12.97
C THR A 39 16.44 13.91 12.08
N TYR A 40 15.85 13.32 11.05
CA TYR A 40 16.59 12.69 9.95
C TYR A 40 16.80 13.72 8.84
N LEU A 41 18.04 13.88 8.40
CA LEU A 41 18.41 14.80 7.33
C LEU A 41 19.17 14.04 6.25
N SER A 42 18.75 14.21 5.01
CA SER A 42 19.47 13.72 3.83
C SER A 42 19.22 14.61 2.63
N LEU A 43 20.10 14.51 1.64
CA LEU A 43 19.96 15.16 0.35
C LEU A 43 19.85 14.06 -0.70
N ILE A 44 18.74 14.05 -1.43
CA ILE A 44 18.46 13.11 -2.50
C ILE A 44 18.17 13.87 -3.79
N ARG A 45 18.21 13.19 -4.93
CA ARG A 45 17.83 13.74 -6.24
C ARG A 45 16.89 12.75 -6.90
N PHE A 46 15.71 13.20 -7.30
CA PHE A 46 14.81 12.38 -8.11
C PHE A 46 15.42 12.18 -9.50
N ILE A 47 15.31 10.98 -10.04
CA ILE A 47 15.85 10.63 -11.36
C ILE A 47 14.78 9.96 -12.20
N PRO A 48 14.87 10.01 -13.54
CA PRO A 48 13.85 9.39 -14.37
C PRO A 48 14.04 7.88 -14.37
N TYR A 49 12.94 7.14 -14.41
CA TYR A 49 12.98 5.71 -14.70
C TYR A 49 13.15 5.52 -16.22
N LEU A 50 14.40 5.46 -16.68
CA LEU A 50 14.72 5.53 -18.12
C LEU A 50 14.00 4.46 -18.99
N PRO A 51 13.80 3.20 -18.54
CA PRO A 51 13.07 2.23 -19.34
C PRO A 51 11.63 2.63 -19.65
N ASP A 52 11.02 3.45 -18.79
CA ASP A 52 9.65 3.95 -18.94
C ASP A 52 9.46 5.21 -18.08
N PRO A 53 9.64 6.41 -18.66
CA PRO A 53 9.57 7.66 -17.90
C PRO A 53 8.27 7.88 -17.13
N SER A 54 7.15 7.26 -17.55
CA SER A 54 5.87 7.33 -16.83
C SER A 54 5.94 6.70 -15.43
N LYS A 55 6.91 5.82 -15.19
CA LYS A 55 7.16 5.15 -13.90
C LYS A 55 8.15 5.91 -13.00
N SER A 56 8.58 7.11 -13.40
CA SER A 56 9.45 7.95 -12.56
C SER A 56 8.74 8.43 -11.28
N SER A 57 7.41 8.56 -11.34
CA SER A 57 6.52 8.79 -10.19
C SER A 57 5.41 7.75 -10.23
N PHE A 58 5.63 6.61 -9.57
CA PHE A 58 4.69 5.51 -9.56
C PHE A 58 3.84 5.49 -8.29
N THR A 59 2.53 5.37 -8.45
CA THR A 59 1.58 5.29 -7.35
C THR A 59 1.08 3.86 -7.20
N ARG A 60 1.01 3.38 -5.95
CA ARG A 60 0.41 2.11 -5.57
C ARG A 60 -0.66 2.35 -4.52
N ARG A 61 -1.78 1.65 -4.63
CA ARG A 61 -2.84 1.65 -3.63
C ARG A 61 -2.68 0.41 -2.77
N GLU A 62 -2.68 0.57 -1.45
CA GLU A 62 -2.40 -0.48 -0.47
C GLU A 62 -3.53 -0.58 0.57
N TYR A 63 -3.93 -1.80 0.92
CA TYR A 63 -4.87 -2.10 2.00
C TYR A 63 -4.14 -2.57 3.25
N PHE A 64 -4.59 -2.07 4.38
CA PHE A 64 -4.04 -2.36 5.70
C PHE A 64 -5.00 -3.29 6.44
N ILE A 65 -4.74 -4.59 6.37
CA ILE A 65 -5.60 -5.62 6.95
C ILE A 65 -5.01 -6.04 8.29
N ASN A 66 -5.63 -5.60 9.37
CA ASN A 66 -5.32 -6.12 10.70
C ASN A 66 -6.09 -7.41 10.91
N ASP A 67 -5.40 -8.55 10.90
CA ASP A 67 -6.02 -9.84 11.12
C ASP A 67 -6.65 -9.88 12.53
N PRO A 68 -7.99 -9.96 12.64
CA PRO A 68 -8.69 -9.89 13.91
C PRO A 68 -8.39 -11.09 14.83
N VAL A 69 -7.81 -12.17 14.30
CA VAL A 69 -7.44 -13.36 15.07
C VAL A 69 -6.03 -13.24 15.64
N THR A 70 -5.07 -12.82 14.81
CA THR A 70 -3.65 -12.79 15.19
C THR A 70 -3.16 -11.41 15.64
N GLY A 71 -3.91 -10.35 15.34
CA GLY A 71 -3.48 -8.96 15.51
C GLY A 71 -2.36 -8.52 14.55
N LYS A 72 -1.99 -9.38 13.58
CA LYS A 72 -0.94 -9.08 12.61
C LYS A 72 -1.48 -8.16 11.51
N LEU A 73 -0.72 -7.10 11.22
CA LEU A 73 -0.98 -6.23 10.09
C LEU A 73 -0.42 -6.83 8.80
N TYR A 74 -1.27 -6.93 7.78
CA TYR A 74 -0.90 -7.27 6.42
C TYR A 74 -1.11 -6.05 5.51
N VAL A 75 -0.14 -5.81 4.64
CA VAL A 75 -0.21 -4.77 3.61
C VAL A 75 -0.39 -5.46 2.27
N LEU A 76 -1.51 -5.21 1.60
CA LEU A 76 -1.89 -5.87 0.35
C LEU A 76 -2.03 -4.84 -0.77
N ASP A 77 -1.47 -5.13 -1.93
CA ASP A 77 -1.62 -4.27 -3.12
C ASP A 77 -3.07 -4.33 -3.63
N ALA A 78 -3.55 -3.24 -4.21
CA ALA A 78 -4.90 -3.15 -4.73
C ALA A 78 -5.00 -3.78 -6.15
N PRO A 79 -5.89 -4.77 -6.39
CA PRO A 79 -6.03 -5.42 -7.70
C PRO A 79 -6.44 -4.48 -8.85
N ASP A 80 -7.09 -3.35 -8.53
CA ASP A 80 -7.46 -2.30 -9.50
C ASP A 80 -6.24 -1.67 -10.18
N MET A 81 -5.06 -1.71 -9.53
CA MET A 81 -3.80 -1.29 -10.16
C MET A 81 -3.35 -2.23 -11.29
N LEU A 82 -4.00 -3.39 -11.43
CA LEU A 82 -3.81 -4.37 -12.51
C LEU A 82 -5.03 -4.43 -13.46
N GLY A 83 -5.97 -3.49 -13.35
CA GLY A 83 -7.22 -3.48 -14.12
C GLY A 83 -8.28 -4.46 -13.61
N GLU A 84 -8.13 -4.99 -12.39
CA GLU A 84 -9.05 -5.96 -11.80
C GLU A 84 -9.99 -5.28 -10.79
N LYS A 85 -11.26 -5.69 -10.75
CA LYS A 85 -12.19 -5.27 -9.68
C LYS A 85 -11.66 -5.72 -8.32
N ASN A 86 -11.81 -4.83 -7.36
CA ASN A 86 -11.25 -4.97 -6.03
C ASN A 86 -12.35 -5.23 -5.00
N LEU A 87 -12.29 -6.38 -4.32
CA LEU A 87 -13.30 -6.78 -3.35
C LEU A 87 -13.36 -5.81 -2.15
N LEU A 88 -12.21 -5.38 -1.64
CA LEU A 88 -12.13 -4.49 -0.47
C LEU A 88 -12.71 -3.11 -0.80
N TYR A 89 -12.41 -2.58 -1.98
CA TYR A 89 -13.02 -1.34 -2.48
C TYR A 89 -14.54 -1.48 -2.62
N PHE A 90 -15.00 -2.58 -3.23
CA PHE A 90 -16.41 -2.86 -3.41
C PHE A 90 -17.17 -2.94 -2.08
N ILE A 91 -16.59 -3.61 -1.07
CA ILE A 91 -17.15 -3.66 0.29
C ILE A 91 -17.28 -2.24 0.86
N ALA A 92 -16.21 -1.44 0.79
CA ALA A 92 -16.21 -0.08 1.33
C ALA A 92 -17.33 0.78 0.73
N ILE A 93 -17.49 0.77 -0.60
CA ILE A 93 -18.56 1.50 -1.29
C ILE A 93 -19.94 0.98 -0.89
N LEU A 94 -20.16 -0.33 -0.90
CA LEU A 94 -21.46 -0.90 -0.56
C LEU A 94 -21.89 -0.55 0.86
N LEU A 95 -20.94 -0.52 1.80
CA LEU A 95 -21.20 -0.11 3.18
C LEU A 95 -21.50 1.39 3.28
N LYS A 96 -20.70 2.25 2.62
CA LYS A 96 -20.93 3.71 2.57
C LYS A 96 -22.31 4.04 1.98
N ASN A 97 -22.72 3.33 0.93
CA ASN A 97 -23.99 3.54 0.25
C ASN A 97 -25.24 3.15 1.08
N LYS A 98 -25.08 2.48 2.21
CA LYS A 98 -26.20 2.22 3.14
C LYS A 98 -26.67 3.47 3.89
N LYS A 99 -25.90 4.56 3.86
CA LYS A 99 -26.24 5.87 4.47
C LYS A 99 -26.66 5.75 5.95
N ASP A 100 -25.92 4.94 6.69
CA ASP A 100 -26.16 4.67 8.11
C ASP A 100 -24.80 4.70 8.84
N ALA A 101 -24.78 5.32 10.01
CA ALA A 101 -23.54 5.63 10.74
C ALA A 101 -22.74 4.38 11.11
N TYR A 102 -23.41 3.26 11.44
CA TYR A 102 -22.72 2.01 11.74
C TYR A 102 -22.00 1.47 10.51
N TYR A 103 -22.65 1.48 9.35
CA TYR A 103 -22.03 1.01 8.11
C TYR A 103 -20.97 1.97 7.57
N GLU A 104 -21.11 3.27 7.84
CA GLU A 104 -20.07 4.25 7.52
C GLU A 104 -18.79 3.98 8.33
N GLU A 105 -18.88 3.82 9.64
CA GLU A 105 -17.73 3.43 10.48
C GLU A 105 -17.13 2.09 10.06
N LEU A 106 -17.98 1.13 9.68
CA LEU A 106 -17.54 -0.16 9.18
C LEU A 106 -16.79 -0.04 7.84
N SER A 107 -17.24 0.85 6.93
CA SER A 107 -16.61 1.09 5.63
C SER A 107 -15.16 1.59 5.78
N LYS A 108 -14.90 2.39 6.82
CA LYS A 108 -13.55 2.89 7.15
C LYS A 108 -12.58 1.73 7.40
N LYS A 109 -13.03 0.59 7.92
CA LYS A 109 -12.15 -0.59 8.12
C LYS A 109 -11.65 -1.22 6.82
N PHE A 110 -12.18 -0.84 5.67
CA PHE A 110 -11.76 -1.32 4.35
C PHE A 110 -11.07 -0.21 3.54
N TYR A 111 -10.57 0.86 4.19
CA TYR A 111 -9.87 1.92 3.48
C TYR A 111 -8.54 1.44 2.88
N SER A 112 -8.14 2.11 1.80
CA SER A 112 -6.81 1.98 1.21
C SER A 112 -6.01 3.26 1.42
N LYS A 113 -4.68 3.18 1.29
CA LYS A 113 -3.80 4.34 1.26
C LYS A 113 -2.95 4.29 0.01
N PHE A 114 -2.66 5.46 -0.54
CA PHE A 114 -1.65 5.57 -1.59
C PHE A 114 -0.24 5.55 -1.00
N ARG A 115 0.62 4.81 -1.68
CA ARG A 115 2.07 4.81 -1.50
C ARG A 115 2.69 5.19 -2.84
N TYR A 116 3.65 6.09 -2.79
CA TYR A 116 4.31 6.62 -3.97
C TYR A 116 5.76 6.15 -4.01
N PHE A 117 6.30 6.01 -5.22
CA PHE A 117 7.64 5.53 -5.47
C PHE A 117 8.29 6.34 -6.58
N SER A 118 9.53 6.74 -6.34
CA SER A 118 10.41 7.29 -7.37
C SER A 118 11.81 6.74 -7.22
N PRO A 119 12.56 6.57 -8.32
CA PRO A 119 13.97 6.30 -8.20
C PRO A 119 14.67 7.60 -7.77
N VAL A 120 15.60 7.48 -6.82
CA VAL A 120 16.39 8.61 -6.35
C VAL A 120 17.85 8.25 -6.32
N GLN A 121 18.70 9.22 -6.63
CA GLN A 121 20.11 9.18 -6.29
C GLN A 121 20.31 9.78 -4.89
N VAL A 122 20.95 9.05 -3.98
CA VAL A 122 21.31 9.59 -2.66
C VAL A 122 22.57 10.44 -2.79
N ILE A 123 22.45 11.75 -2.56
CA ILE A 123 23.55 12.71 -2.72
C ILE A 123 24.36 12.84 -1.42
N LYS A 124 23.66 12.93 -0.28
CA LYS A 124 24.28 13.00 1.04
C LYS A 124 23.37 12.37 2.09
N ASP A 125 23.91 11.44 2.85
CA ASP A 125 23.24 10.87 4.01
C ASP A 125 24.26 10.45 5.06
N GLU A 126 24.30 11.19 6.18
CA GLU A 126 25.21 10.89 7.29
C GLU A 126 24.70 9.73 8.15
N ASN A 127 23.40 9.43 8.11
CA ASN A 127 22.79 8.33 8.86
C ASN A 127 23.00 6.99 8.14
N LYS A 128 23.00 7.01 6.79
CA LYS A 128 23.22 5.83 5.93
C LYS A 128 24.29 6.10 4.87
N PRO A 129 25.58 6.23 5.26
CA PRO A 129 26.66 6.56 4.32
C PRO A 129 26.81 5.54 3.18
N ASP A 130 26.49 4.26 3.42
CA ASP A 130 26.57 3.19 2.41
C ASP A 130 25.58 3.34 1.25
N THR A 131 24.60 4.25 1.38
CA THR A 131 23.63 4.55 0.33
C THR A 131 24.07 5.68 -0.59
N VAL A 132 25.05 6.50 -0.18
CA VAL A 132 25.50 7.67 -0.93
C VAL A 132 26.06 7.27 -2.30
N GLY A 133 25.60 7.96 -3.34
CA GLY A 133 25.94 7.71 -4.73
C GLY A 133 25.07 6.65 -5.43
N LYS A 134 24.34 5.81 -4.68
CA LYS A 134 23.49 4.77 -5.24
C LYS A 134 22.18 5.33 -5.75
N ILE A 135 21.61 4.62 -6.73
CA ILE A 135 20.24 4.81 -7.19
C ILE A 135 19.36 3.75 -6.52
N LEU A 136 18.29 4.20 -5.86
CA LEU A 136 17.40 3.36 -5.06
C LEU A 136 15.94 3.79 -5.24
N TRP A 137 15.01 2.88 -5.03
CA TRP A 137 13.59 3.22 -4.92
C TRP A 137 13.32 3.92 -3.59
N PHE A 138 12.87 5.17 -3.64
CA PHE A 138 12.37 5.90 -2.48
C PHE A 138 10.86 5.78 -2.42
N SER A 139 10.35 5.19 -1.34
CA SER A 139 8.91 5.15 -1.08
C SER A 139 8.50 6.30 -0.16
N TYR A 140 7.43 7.01 -0.49
CA TYR A 140 6.95 8.15 0.29
C TYR A 140 5.42 8.26 0.29
N LYS A 141 4.92 9.20 1.10
CA LYS A 141 3.50 9.51 1.28
C LYS A 141 3.10 10.77 0.51
N THR A 142 1.80 11.09 0.55
CA THR A 142 1.18 12.22 -0.13
C THR A 142 1.94 13.54 0.05
N THR A 143 2.46 13.86 1.24
CA THR A 143 3.21 15.10 1.49
C THR A 143 4.39 15.31 0.53
N ILE A 144 5.17 14.26 0.23
CA ILE A 144 6.30 14.37 -0.70
C ILE A 144 5.80 14.33 -2.14
N TYR A 145 4.77 13.52 -2.42
CA TYR A 145 4.12 13.47 -3.73
C TYR A 145 3.61 14.85 -4.15
N SER A 146 2.86 15.55 -3.28
CA SER A 146 2.38 16.91 -3.52
C SER A 146 3.52 17.90 -3.77
N LYS A 147 4.67 17.74 -3.10
CA LYS A 147 5.86 18.59 -3.38
C LYS A 147 6.44 18.33 -4.77
N ILE A 148 6.41 17.09 -5.24
CA ILE A 148 6.83 16.71 -6.61
C ILE A 148 5.84 17.26 -7.64
N GLU A 149 4.54 17.08 -7.41
CA GLU A 149 3.48 17.60 -8.30
C GLU A 149 3.51 19.13 -8.38
N ASN A 150 3.66 19.83 -7.26
CA ASN A 150 3.82 21.28 -7.25
C ASN A 150 5.10 21.72 -7.98
N GLN A 151 6.17 20.92 -7.91
CA GLN A 151 7.40 21.21 -8.64
C GLN A 151 7.20 21.02 -10.14
N LEU A 152 6.50 19.96 -10.56
CA LEU A 152 6.19 19.64 -11.96
C LEU A 152 5.23 20.64 -12.61
N ASN A 153 4.17 21.01 -11.90
CA ASN A 153 3.07 21.82 -12.44
C ASN A 153 3.20 23.32 -12.11
N GLY A 154 4.09 23.68 -11.18
CA GLY A 154 4.09 24.98 -10.53
C GLY A 154 3.02 25.05 -9.44
N GLU A 155 3.26 25.83 -8.39
CA GLU A 155 2.32 26.01 -7.28
C GLU A 155 1.16 26.91 -7.70
N ASN A 156 0.11 26.34 -8.31
CA ASN A 156 -1.06 27.05 -8.82
C ASN A 156 -0.71 28.25 -9.74
N GLY A 157 0.37 28.14 -10.52
CA GLY A 157 0.87 29.19 -11.41
C GLY A 157 1.63 30.33 -10.72
N LEU A 158 1.87 30.24 -9.41
CA LEU A 158 2.67 31.23 -8.66
C LEU A 158 4.17 30.98 -8.75
N THR A 159 4.58 29.76 -9.09
CA THR A 159 5.99 29.38 -9.26
C THR A 159 6.21 28.70 -10.59
N ASP A 160 7.40 28.86 -11.16
CA ASP A 160 7.75 28.20 -12.41
C ASP A 160 7.74 26.66 -12.27
N ALA A 161 7.00 26.01 -13.16
CA ALA A 161 7.03 24.58 -13.36
C ALA A 161 8.44 24.13 -13.75
N HIS A 162 8.90 23.02 -13.16
CA HIS A 162 10.22 22.48 -13.44
C HIS A 162 10.26 20.98 -13.15
N ASN A 163 10.82 20.20 -14.07
CA ASN A 163 10.90 18.76 -13.94
C ASN A 163 12.03 18.34 -12.99
N PRO A 164 11.74 17.86 -11.76
CA PRO A 164 12.78 17.46 -10.83
C PRO A 164 13.50 16.17 -11.26
N PHE A 165 12.93 15.41 -12.20
CA PHE A 165 13.49 14.17 -12.72
C PHE A 165 14.43 14.38 -13.92
N ASP A 166 14.63 15.62 -14.38
CA ASP A 166 15.50 15.87 -15.53
C ASP A 166 16.93 15.36 -15.27
N ILE A 167 17.59 14.77 -16.27
CA ILE A 167 18.93 14.17 -16.13
C ILE A 167 20.01 15.23 -15.91
N VAL A 168 19.83 16.41 -16.51
CA VAL A 168 20.83 17.47 -16.63
C VAL A 168 20.49 18.69 -15.78
N ASP A 169 19.22 19.09 -15.81
CA ASP A 169 18.70 20.29 -15.15
C ASP A 169 17.84 19.98 -13.93
N GLY A 170 17.84 18.74 -13.43
CA GLY A 170 17.01 18.34 -12.29
C GLY A 170 17.33 19.07 -10.97
N LYS A 171 16.54 18.83 -9.93
CA LYS A 171 16.71 19.46 -8.61
C LYS A 171 17.00 18.46 -7.51
N ARG A 172 17.86 18.88 -6.58
CA ARG A 172 18.08 18.15 -5.33
C ARG A 172 16.93 18.44 -4.37
N PHE A 173 16.60 17.45 -3.55
CA PHE A 173 15.55 17.48 -2.55
C PHE A 173 16.16 17.27 -1.17
N ALA A 174 16.03 18.28 -0.31
CA ALA A 174 16.36 18.16 1.09
C ALA A 174 15.24 17.39 1.80
N LEU A 175 15.51 16.13 2.16
CA LEU A 175 14.59 15.32 2.93
C LEU A 175 14.82 15.55 4.42
N ILE A 176 13.80 16.10 5.08
CA ILE A 176 13.78 16.45 6.49
C ILE A 176 12.63 15.70 7.14
N ILE A 177 12.96 14.72 7.97
CA ILE A 177 11.98 13.95 8.74
C ILE A 177 12.09 14.37 10.20
N LYS A 178 11.00 14.87 10.78
CA LYS A 178 10.90 15.25 12.19
C LYS A 178 9.82 14.45 12.90
N LYS A 179 9.88 14.38 14.23
CA LYS A 179 8.81 13.83 15.06
C LYS A 179 7.75 14.92 15.33
N ARG A 180 6.47 14.65 15.04
CA ARG A 180 5.32 15.45 15.49
C ARG A 180 4.32 14.50 16.16
N GLY A 181 4.17 14.61 17.48
CA GLY A 181 3.48 13.57 18.26
C GLY A 181 4.16 12.22 18.04
N GLU A 182 3.40 11.16 17.78
CA GLU A 182 3.97 9.81 17.54
C GLU A 182 4.31 9.52 16.06
N TYR A 183 4.12 10.47 15.15
CA TYR A 183 4.26 10.25 13.72
C TYR A 183 5.43 11.02 13.08
N PRO A 184 6.09 10.44 12.06
CA PRO A 184 7.06 11.16 11.26
C PRO A 184 6.37 12.21 10.40
N TYR A 185 6.99 13.37 10.31
CA TYR A 185 6.48 14.56 9.65
C TYR A 185 7.50 15.10 8.65
N TYR A 186 7.04 15.49 7.46
CA TYR A 186 7.90 15.73 6.29
C TYR A 186 7.78 17.15 5.71
N ASP A 187 6.95 18.04 6.28
CA ASP A 187 6.59 19.29 5.60
C ASP A 187 7.76 20.25 5.39
N GLU A 188 8.80 20.17 6.22
CA GLU A 188 10.03 20.95 6.05
C GLU A 188 10.92 20.45 4.89
N SER A 189 10.65 19.25 4.38
CA SER A 189 11.33 18.74 3.18
C SER A 189 11.01 19.62 1.98
N ARG A 190 11.98 19.87 1.11
CA ARG A 190 11.82 20.81 0.00
C ARG A 190 12.84 20.57 -1.11
N PHE A 191 12.46 20.97 -2.32
CA PHE A 191 13.43 21.14 -3.40
C PHE A 191 14.35 22.31 -3.10
N LEU A 192 15.63 22.14 -3.44
CA LEU A 192 16.60 23.21 -3.43
C LEU A 192 16.48 24.01 -4.73
N ASN A 193 16.92 25.27 -4.69
CA ASN A 193 16.86 26.15 -5.86
C ASN A 193 17.91 25.77 -6.92
N ASP A 194 19.04 25.21 -6.47
CA ASP A 194 20.12 24.81 -7.34
C ASP A 194 19.69 23.68 -8.29
N ARG A 195 19.94 23.89 -9.57
CA ARG A 195 19.75 22.90 -10.62
C ARG A 195 21.04 22.17 -10.87
N ASP A 196 20.96 20.86 -10.98
CA ASP A 196 22.15 20.05 -11.17
C ASP A 196 21.85 18.74 -11.88
N GLY A 197 22.86 18.28 -12.60
CA GLY A 197 22.83 17.00 -13.29
C GLY A 197 22.91 15.83 -12.34
N ILE A 198 22.72 14.64 -12.90
CA ILE A 198 23.06 13.41 -12.20
C ILE A 198 24.57 13.39 -11.90
N ILE A 199 24.92 12.86 -10.73
CA ILE A 199 26.31 12.75 -10.30
C ILE A 199 26.82 11.35 -10.61
N ILE A 200 27.85 11.21 -11.45
CA ILE A 200 28.50 9.92 -11.70
C ILE A 200 29.97 10.09 -11.34
N ASN A 201 30.47 9.23 -10.44
CA ASN A 201 31.86 9.30 -9.94
C ASN A 201 32.28 10.69 -9.42
N GLY A 202 31.35 11.41 -8.79
CA GLY A 202 31.59 12.75 -8.25
C GLY A 202 31.49 13.90 -9.27
N VAL A 203 31.25 13.60 -10.55
CA VAL A 203 31.07 14.59 -11.61
C VAL A 203 29.59 14.79 -11.88
N SER A 204 29.14 16.05 -11.93
CA SER A 204 27.78 16.41 -12.34
C SER A 204 27.71 16.54 -13.87
N TYR A 205 26.82 15.77 -14.50
CA TYR A 205 26.70 15.73 -15.95
C TYR A 205 25.80 16.85 -16.47
N LYS A 206 26.27 17.58 -17.48
CA LYS A 206 25.56 18.76 -18.05
C LYS A 206 24.92 18.50 -19.41
N GLU A 207 24.96 17.26 -19.86
CA GLU A 207 24.30 16.79 -21.07
C GLU A 207 23.90 15.32 -20.89
N THR A 208 22.91 14.88 -21.66
CA THR A 208 22.60 13.45 -21.79
C THR A 208 23.63 12.83 -22.72
N SER A 209 24.20 11.70 -22.32
CA SER A 209 25.15 10.93 -23.13
C SER A 209 24.87 9.44 -22.96
N SER A 210 25.37 8.61 -23.89
CA SER A 210 25.23 7.15 -23.80
C SER A 210 25.83 6.58 -22.51
N GLU A 211 26.87 7.22 -21.96
CA GLU A 211 27.44 6.84 -20.65
C GLU A 211 26.43 7.06 -19.52
N VAL A 212 25.74 8.21 -19.52
CA VAL A 212 24.71 8.52 -18.51
C VAL A 212 23.52 7.57 -18.63
N GLU A 213 23.08 7.27 -19.84
CA GLU A 213 22.00 6.32 -20.10
C GLU A 213 22.38 4.90 -19.63
N GLU A 214 23.57 4.43 -19.98
CA GLU A 214 24.07 3.12 -19.55
C GLU A 214 24.17 3.05 -18.01
N PHE A 215 24.66 4.11 -17.38
CA PHE A 215 24.70 4.21 -15.93
C PHE A 215 23.31 4.10 -15.30
N LEU A 216 22.33 4.85 -15.82
CA LEU A 216 20.95 4.81 -15.33
C LEU A 216 20.31 3.44 -15.50
N LEU A 217 20.44 2.82 -16.69
CA LEU A 217 19.87 1.50 -16.96
C LEU A 217 20.49 0.41 -16.08
N LYS A 218 21.80 0.49 -15.84
CA LYS A 218 22.53 -0.51 -15.05
C LYS A 218 22.28 -0.38 -13.55
N ASN A 219 22.12 0.85 -13.04
CA ASN A 219 22.10 1.11 -11.60
C ASN A 219 20.70 1.37 -11.03
N THR A 220 19.68 1.58 -11.86
CA THR A 220 18.30 1.74 -11.37
C THR A 220 17.69 0.37 -11.07
N PRO A 221 17.16 0.12 -9.85
CA PRO A 221 16.55 -1.16 -9.53
C PRO A 221 15.31 -1.45 -10.39
N SER A 222 15.08 -2.74 -10.71
CA SER A 222 13.93 -3.16 -11.53
C SER A 222 12.59 -2.67 -10.93
N PHE A 223 11.69 -2.25 -11.81
CA PHE A 223 10.31 -1.90 -11.46
C PHE A 223 9.54 -3.07 -10.83
N ASP A 224 9.89 -4.32 -11.15
CA ASP A 224 9.20 -5.52 -10.60
C ASP A 224 9.23 -5.58 -9.06
N LEU A 225 10.17 -4.87 -8.43
CA LEU A 225 10.27 -4.75 -6.98
C LEU A 225 9.13 -3.95 -6.36
N ILE A 226 8.59 -2.98 -7.10
CA ILE A 226 7.51 -2.09 -6.66
C ILE A 226 6.18 -2.32 -7.40
N ALA A 227 6.21 -3.07 -8.50
CA ALA A 227 5.05 -3.44 -9.27
C ALA A 227 3.95 -4.05 -8.37
N PRO A 228 2.68 -3.68 -8.59
CA PRO A 228 1.57 -4.20 -7.80
C PRO A 228 1.41 -5.70 -8.04
N ARG A 229 1.13 -6.45 -6.97
CA ARG A 229 0.99 -7.90 -7.03
C ARG A 229 -0.46 -8.32 -6.87
N ARG A 230 -0.87 -9.27 -7.71
CA ARG A 230 -2.16 -9.94 -7.57
C ARG A 230 -2.23 -10.72 -6.26
N TRP A 231 -3.40 -10.75 -5.64
CA TRP A 231 -3.65 -11.57 -4.45
C TRP A 231 -3.58 -13.06 -4.80
N GLY A 232 -2.80 -13.81 -4.02
CA GLY A 232 -2.79 -15.27 -4.06
C GLY A 232 -3.87 -15.86 -3.16
N GLU A 233 -3.92 -17.19 -3.10
CA GLU A 233 -4.92 -17.91 -2.29
C GLU A 233 -4.89 -17.50 -0.81
N ASN A 234 -3.71 -17.26 -0.25
CA ASN A 234 -3.57 -16.91 1.17
C ASN A 234 -4.08 -15.50 1.45
N GLU A 235 -3.74 -14.53 0.59
CA GLU A 235 -4.25 -13.16 0.68
C GLU A 235 -5.78 -13.13 0.51
N ILE A 236 -6.33 -13.92 -0.42
CA ILE A 236 -7.78 -14.06 -0.61
C ILE A 236 -8.45 -14.63 0.65
N ARG A 237 -7.91 -15.73 1.23
CA ARG A 237 -8.45 -16.31 2.46
C ARG A 237 -8.42 -15.31 3.61
N LEU A 238 -7.30 -14.59 3.76
CA LEU A 238 -7.16 -13.53 4.77
C LEU A 238 -8.24 -12.47 4.59
N ILE A 239 -8.45 -11.98 3.36
CA ILE A 239 -9.46 -10.96 3.06
C ILE A 239 -10.87 -11.44 3.35
N LEU A 240 -11.24 -12.66 2.94
CA LEU A 240 -12.57 -13.21 3.20
C LEU A 240 -12.84 -13.37 4.69
N ASN A 241 -11.86 -13.89 5.45
CA ASN A 241 -11.98 -14.03 6.90
C ASN A 241 -12.01 -12.67 7.61
N TYR A 242 -11.14 -11.74 7.21
CA TYR A 242 -11.15 -10.36 7.70
C TYR A 242 -12.51 -9.73 7.48
N THR A 243 -13.07 -9.85 6.28
CA THR A 243 -14.36 -9.30 5.91
C THR A 243 -15.47 -9.90 6.76
N LYS A 244 -15.52 -11.23 6.88
CA LYS A 244 -16.54 -11.94 7.69
C LYS A 244 -16.53 -11.48 9.14
N LEU A 245 -15.35 -11.47 9.76
CA LEU A 245 -15.18 -11.09 11.18
C LEU A 245 -15.42 -9.59 11.41
N THR A 246 -15.01 -8.75 10.46
CA THR A 246 -15.20 -7.30 10.55
C THR A 246 -16.68 -6.93 10.43
N ILE A 247 -17.40 -7.54 9.49
CA ILE A 247 -18.83 -7.27 9.29
C ILE A 247 -19.68 -7.84 10.42
N GLY A 248 -19.32 -9.03 10.93
CA GLY A 248 -19.99 -9.69 12.06
C GLY A 248 -21.43 -10.15 11.80
N LYS A 249 -21.96 -9.90 10.60
CA LYS A 249 -23.32 -10.24 10.15
C LYS A 249 -23.23 -11.17 8.94
N ASP A 250 -23.38 -12.48 9.16
CA ASP A 250 -23.21 -13.52 8.14
C ASP A 250 -24.05 -13.24 6.87
N ALA A 251 -25.34 -12.91 7.02
CA ALA A 251 -26.20 -12.60 5.88
C ALA A 251 -25.68 -11.44 5.01
N LEU A 252 -25.16 -10.39 5.64
CA LEU A 252 -24.60 -9.24 4.93
C LEU A 252 -23.25 -9.58 4.27
N TYR A 253 -22.42 -10.38 4.94
CA TYR A 253 -21.17 -10.89 4.37
C TYR A 253 -21.45 -11.66 3.08
N HIS A 254 -22.36 -12.65 3.10
CA HIS A 254 -22.70 -13.43 1.91
C HIS A 254 -23.32 -12.56 0.81
N GLU A 255 -24.23 -11.65 1.17
CA GLU A 255 -24.83 -10.69 0.23
C GLU A 255 -23.75 -9.92 -0.54
N ILE A 256 -22.73 -9.41 0.17
CA ILE A 256 -21.66 -8.63 -0.43
C ILE A 256 -20.76 -9.49 -1.32
N ILE A 257 -20.31 -10.66 -0.86
CA ILE A 257 -19.42 -11.52 -1.67
C ILE A 257 -20.15 -12.01 -2.92
N GLU A 258 -21.41 -12.43 -2.82
CA GLU A 258 -22.20 -12.85 -3.98
C GLU A 258 -22.44 -11.71 -4.96
N LYS A 259 -22.74 -10.50 -4.47
CA LYS A 259 -22.88 -9.31 -5.33
C LYS A 259 -21.57 -9.01 -6.06
N PHE A 260 -20.43 -9.11 -5.37
CA PHE A 260 -19.12 -8.92 -5.98
C PHE A 260 -18.89 -9.94 -7.10
N LEU A 261 -19.08 -11.24 -6.81
CA LEU A 261 -18.90 -12.32 -7.77
C LEU A 261 -19.82 -12.17 -8.99
N LYS A 262 -21.10 -11.82 -8.80
CA LYS A 262 -22.07 -11.57 -9.88
C LYS A 262 -21.72 -10.34 -10.73
N ALA A 263 -21.17 -9.29 -10.11
CA ALA A 263 -20.75 -8.08 -10.82
C ALA A 263 -19.52 -8.32 -11.71
N THR A 264 -18.88 -9.48 -11.61
CA THR A 264 -17.75 -9.89 -12.45
C THR A 264 -18.15 -11.00 -13.41
N SER A 265 -17.96 -10.76 -14.71
CA SER A 265 -18.07 -11.85 -15.68
C SER A 265 -16.98 -12.90 -15.40
N PRO A 266 -17.30 -14.21 -15.28
CA PRO A 266 -16.34 -15.29 -15.04
C PRO A 266 -15.28 -15.49 -16.15
N SER A 267 -15.41 -14.79 -17.27
CA SER A 267 -14.51 -14.92 -18.42
C SER A 267 -13.29 -14.00 -18.27
N GLU A 268 -12.23 -14.54 -17.64
CA GLU A 268 -10.80 -14.45 -18.03
C GLU A 268 -9.82 -14.18 -16.88
N CYS A 269 -10.24 -13.59 -15.75
CA CYS A 269 -9.29 -13.29 -14.67
C CYS A 269 -9.22 -14.41 -13.60
N SER A 270 -8.03 -15.00 -13.47
CA SER A 270 -7.73 -16.10 -12.52
C SER A 270 -8.06 -15.76 -11.06
N TYR A 271 -7.91 -14.49 -10.66
CA TYR A 271 -8.19 -14.02 -9.31
C TYR A 271 -9.63 -14.30 -8.85
N TYR A 272 -10.65 -14.05 -9.70
CA TYR A 272 -12.05 -14.27 -9.31
C TYR A 272 -12.39 -15.74 -9.16
N LYS A 273 -11.87 -16.58 -10.06
CA LYS A 273 -12.08 -18.03 -9.98
C LYS A 273 -11.50 -18.59 -8.69
N THR A 274 -10.30 -18.12 -8.33
CA THR A 274 -9.67 -18.48 -7.06
C THR A 274 -10.50 -17.96 -5.87
N LEU A 275 -10.99 -16.71 -5.93
CA LEU A 275 -11.84 -16.14 -4.89
C LEU A 275 -13.14 -16.91 -4.69
N GLU A 276 -13.87 -17.21 -5.76
CA GLU A 276 -15.09 -18.01 -5.72
C GLU A 276 -14.82 -19.42 -5.17
N THR A 277 -13.76 -20.07 -5.64
CA THR A 277 -13.37 -21.41 -5.17
C THR A 277 -13.10 -21.40 -3.65
N ILE A 278 -12.32 -20.44 -3.17
CA ILE A 278 -11.96 -20.32 -1.75
C ILE A 278 -13.19 -19.97 -0.92
N TYR A 279 -14.01 -19.03 -1.39
CA TYR A 279 -15.26 -18.65 -0.73
C TYR A 279 -16.15 -19.88 -0.52
N ASN A 280 -16.43 -20.63 -1.60
CA ASN A 280 -17.23 -21.85 -1.53
C ASN A 280 -16.62 -22.89 -0.58
N GLN A 281 -15.29 -23.10 -0.61
CA GLN A 281 -14.62 -24.01 0.33
C GLN A 281 -14.83 -23.63 1.80
N LEU A 282 -14.71 -22.33 2.12
CA LEU A 282 -14.95 -21.84 3.48
C LEU A 282 -16.40 -22.07 3.92
N GLU A 283 -17.36 -21.89 3.02
CA GLU A 283 -18.78 -22.20 3.25
C GLU A 283 -19.00 -23.69 3.54
N TYR A 284 -18.42 -24.59 2.74
CA TYR A 284 -18.52 -26.03 2.95
C TYR A 284 -17.92 -26.49 4.28
N THR A 285 -16.85 -25.84 4.75
CA THR A 285 -16.27 -26.14 6.08
C THR A 285 -17.06 -25.57 7.24
N SER A 286 -17.96 -24.62 7.00
CA SER A 286 -18.84 -24.03 8.03
C SER A 286 -20.18 -24.76 8.18
N LYS A 287 -20.58 -25.58 7.18
CA LYS A 287 -21.65 -26.56 7.34
C LYS A 287 -21.14 -27.71 8.22
N PRO A 288 -21.85 -28.10 9.29
CA PRO A 288 -21.46 -29.30 10.03
C PRO A 288 -21.52 -30.49 9.05
N ALA A 289 -20.42 -31.23 8.93
CA ALA A 289 -20.47 -32.57 8.37
C ALA A 289 -21.48 -33.34 9.20
N VAL A 290 -22.60 -33.76 8.62
CA VAL A 290 -23.65 -34.51 9.30
C VAL A 290 -23.03 -35.80 9.84
N PRO A 291 -22.88 -35.98 11.16
CA PRO A 291 -22.56 -37.28 11.72
C PRO A 291 -23.88 -38.01 11.94
N GLU A 292 -23.99 -39.25 11.46
CA GLU A 292 -25.08 -40.13 11.87
C GLU A 292 -25.11 -40.27 13.41
N ILE A 293 -26.33 -40.26 13.94
CA ILE A 293 -26.72 -39.96 15.33
C ILE A 293 -26.37 -41.11 16.30
N THR A 294 -25.88 -40.81 17.52
CA THR A 294 -26.44 -41.41 18.77
C THR A 294 -26.21 -40.56 20.05
N GLN A 295 -27.31 -40.06 20.60
CA GLN A 295 -27.69 -39.78 22.01
C GLN A 295 -26.70 -39.25 23.10
N SER A 296 -27.05 -38.05 23.61
CA SER A 296 -27.53 -37.75 24.99
C SER A 296 -26.75 -36.75 25.88
N PHE A 297 -27.57 -35.93 26.57
CA PHE A 297 -27.41 -35.18 27.83
C PHE A 297 -26.91 -33.71 27.89
N LYS A 298 -27.89 -32.90 28.36
CA LYS A 298 -27.90 -31.86 29.43
C LYS A 298 -27.50 -30.40 29.16
N GLN A 299 -28.42 -29.54 29.60
CA GLN A 299 -28.45 -28.08 29.66
C GLN A 299 -27.53 -27.47 30.75
N THR A 300 -27.45 -26.12 30.68
CA THR A 300 -26.93 -25.08 31.61
C THR A 300 -25.59 -24.48 31.15
N ASN A 301 -25.29 -23.17 31.19
CA ASN A 301 -25.91 -21.98 31.79
C ASN A 301 -25.42 -20.69 31.07
N THR A 302 -26.11 -19.58 31.34
CA THR A 302 -25.98 -18.19 30.88
C THR A 302 -24.85 -17.36 31.52
N LEU A 303 -24.67 -16.12 31.02
CA LEU A 303 -23.93 -14.92 31.53
C LEU A 303 -22.50 -14.74 30.98
N ASN A 304 -21.97 -13.56 30.67
CA ASN A 304 -22.45 -12.16 30.70
C ASN A 304 -21.55 -11.30 29.79
N VAL A 305 -22.10 -10.17 29.36
CA VAL A 305 -21.49 -9.08 28.57
C VAL A 305 -20.67 -8.16 29.48
N GLU A 306 -19.49 -7.73 29.05
CA GLU A 306 -18.91 -6.44 29.43
C GLU A 306 -18.23 -5.79 28.21
N ASP A 307 -18.74 -4.61 27.84
CA ASP A 307 -18.16 -3.62 26.94
C ASP A 307 -16.92 -2.99 27.59
N ASP A 308 -15.89 -2.62 26.80
CA ASP A 308 -15.37 -1.24 26.85
C ASP A 308 -14.41 -0.88 25.71
N THR A 309 -14.45 0.41 25.37
CA THR A 309 -13.46 1.29 24.74
C THR A 309 -13.44 1.49 23.21
N THR A 310 -13.89 2.71 22.92
CA THR A 310 -13.87 3.56 21.73
C THR A 310 -12.49 3.80 21.13
N ILE A 311 -12.42 3.87 19.80
CA ILE A 311 -11.29 4.44 19.06
C ILE A 311 -11.86 5.56 18.19
N GLU A 312 -11.36 6.77 18.43
CA GLU A 312 -11.73 8.00 17.71
C GLU A 312 -11.21 8.01 16.27
N THR A 313 -12.08 8.53 15.41
CA THR A 313 -11.94 8.73 13.98
C THR A 313 -10.99 9.89 13.68
N ASN A 314 -10.04 9.68 12.76
CA ASN A 314 -9.34 10.78 12.09
C ASN A 314 -9.91 11.00 10.68
N GLU A 315 -9.97 12.28 10.33
CA GLU A 315 -10.59 12.89 9.16
C GLU A 315 -10.23 12.21 7.84
N ILE A 316 -11.28 12.04 7.03
CA ILE A 316 -11.26 11.37 5.72
C ILE A 316 -11.19 12.46 4.67
N GLU A 317 -10.19 12.39 3.80
CA GLU A 317 -10.24 13.08 2.51
C GLU A 317 -11.32 12.42 1.66
N ASP A 318 -12.30 13.21 1.26
CA ASP A 318 -13.44 12.80 0.46
C ASP A 318 -12.98 12.16 -0.86
N ILE A 319 -13.49 10.97 -1.14
CA ILE A 319 -13.41 10.35 -2.47
C ILE A 319 -14.50 11.01 -3.31
N ASP A 320 -14.07 11.67 -4.38
CA ASP A 320 -14.91 12.42 -5.32
C ASP A 320 -15.95 11.52 -6.00
N GLU A 321 -17.20 11.99 -6.12
CA GLU A 321 -18.32 11.24 -6.73
C GLU A 321 -18.08 10.91 -8.21
N ASP A 322 -17.23 11.69 -8.88
CA ASP A 322 -16.93 11.57 -10.32
C ASP A 322 -16.10 10.33 -10.70
N ASP A 323 -15.43 9.68 -9.74
CA ASP A 323 -14.74 8.40 -9.97
C ASP A 323 -15.72 7.20 -9.99
N LEU A 324 -16.96 7.39 -9.53
CA LEU A 324 -17.97 6.33 -9.42
C LEU A 324 -18.62 5.98 -10.77
N ASP A 325 -18.89 6.98 -11.61
CA ASP A 325 -19.60 6.81 -12.90
C ASP A 325 -18.71 6.23 -14.01
N LYS A 326 -17.39 6.32 -13.86
CA LYS A 326 -16.42 5.70 -14.79
C LYS A 326 -16.20 4.20 -14.56
N LEU A 327 -16.66 3.65 -13.44
CA LEU A 327 -16.50 2.24 -13.06
C LEU A 327 -17.77 1.40 -13.24
N LEU A 328 -18.92 2.05 -13.41
CA LEU A 328 -20.23 1.42 -13.58
C LEU A 328 -20.70 1.36 -15.04
N ASN A 329 -19.99 2.04 -15.95
CA ASN A 329 -20.14 1.96 -17.41
C ASN A 329 -18.88 1.37 -18.03
#